data_AF-A0A8H9ICB3-F1
#
_entry.id   AF-A0A8H9ICB3-F1
#
_cell.length_a   1.000
_cell.length_b   1.000
_cell.length_c   1.000
_cell.angle_alpha   90.00
_cell.angle_beta   90.00
_cell.angle_gamma   90.00
#
_symmetry.space_group_name_H-M   'P 1'
#
loop_
_entity.id
_entity.type
_entity.pdbx_description
1 polymer ?
#
loop_
_entity_poly.entity_id
_entity_poly.type
_entity_poly.pdbx_seq_one_letter_code
_entity_poly.pdbx_strand_id
1 'polypeptide(L)'
;MHTKLGEDHIELTDRFAPKYYEFKSVKKVPPYDFNTQFIKDLSRDNVSDLSQIQWIFDGAKSPPDFRSNLLNAVDSLEMPSTVIFKFTGTTNKKDLIDLISEQFEEVFILVD
;
A
#
# COMPACT_ATOMS: atom_id res chain seq x y z
N MET A 1 -19.33 -16.08 41.23
CA MET A 1 -19.25 -16.45 39.80
C MET A 1 -18.68 -15.25 39.06
N HIS A 2 -17.45 -15.35 38.57
CA HIS A 2 -16.85 -14.32 37.71
C HIS A 2 -17.13 -14.70 36.26
N THR A 3 -17.92 -13.90 35.56
CA THR A 3 -18.09 -14.03 34.11
C THR A 3 -17.17 -13.02 33.45
N LYS A 4 -16.23 -13.52 32.67
CA LYS A 4 -15.15 -12.80 31.99
C LYS A 4 -15.75 -12.02 30.82
N LEU A 5 -15.75 -10.69 30.90
CA LEU A 5 -15.94 -9.78 29.76
C LEU A 5 -14.58 -9.67 29.06
N GLY A 6 -14.43 -10.19 27.84
CA GLY A 6 -13.10 -10.15 27.21
C GLY A 6 -12.95 -10.48 25.73
N GLU A 7 -13.98 -10.83 24.96
CA GLU A 7 -13.72 -11.43 23.63
C GLU A 7 -14.57 -10.90 22.46
N ASP A 8 -15.22 -9.72 22.58
CA ASP A 8 -16.09 -9.19 21.50
C ASP A 8 -15.62 -7.87 20.87
N HIS A 9 -14.40 -7.39 21.15
CA HIS A 9 -13.97 -6.04 20.73
C HIS A 9 -13.06 -5.97 19.48
N ILE A 10 -12.83 -7.07 18.75
CA ILE A 10 -11.82 -7.08 17.69
C ILE A 10 -12.38 -7.32 16.27
N GLU A 11 -13.59 -7.84 16.05
CA GLU A 11 -14.01 -8.25 14.70
C GLU A 11 -14.92 -7.29 13.90
N LEU A 12 -15.37 -6.17 14.48
CA LEU A 12 -16.29 -5.26 13.77
C LEU A 12 -15.60 -4.15 12.96
N THR A 13 -14.32 -3.85 13.22
CA THR A 13 -13.60 -2.76 12.54
C THR A 13 -13.03 -3.18 11.19
N ASP A 14 -12.67 -4.45 11.02
CA ASP A 14 -11.92 -4.92 9.84
C ASP A 14 -12.78 -4.97 8.57
N ARG A 15 -14.08 -5.30 8.70
CA ARG A 15 -15.03 -5.33 7.57
C ARG A 15 -15.40 -3.94 7.01
N PHE A 16 -15.01 -2.87 7.68
CA PHE A 16 -15.27 -1.48 7.27
C PHE A 16 -14.00 -0.64 7.19
N ALA A 17 -12.81 -1.27 7.25
CA ALA A 17 -11.56 -0.57 7.08
C ALA A 17 -11.58 0.17 5.73
N PRO A 18 -11.42 1.51 5.71
CA PRO A 18 -11.56 2.28 4.49
C PRO A 18 -10.49 1.84 3.49
N LYS A 19 -10.94 1.53 2.28
CA LYS A 19 -10.05 1.37 1.12
C LYS A 19 -9.87 2.70 0.41
N TYR A 20 -8.64 2.97 0.02
CA TYR A 20 -8.21 4.18 -0.63
C TYR A 20 -7.76 3.88 -2.04
N TYR A 21 -8.51 4.45 -2.98
CA TYR A 21 -8.31 4.28 -4.40
C TYR A 21 -7.68 5.54 -4.97
N GLU A 22 -6.66 5.38 -5.80
CA GLU A 22 -6.11 6.47 -6.58
C GLU A 22 -5.96 6.08 -8.05
N PHE A 23 -6.65 6.79 -8.93
CA PHE A 23 -6.61 6.52 -10.37
C PHE A 23 -5.49 7.30 -11.06
N LYS A 24 -4.71 6.61 -11.91
CA LYS A 24 -3.56 7.13 -12.65
C LYS A 24 -3.72 6.86 -14.14
N SER A 25 -4.03 7.92 -14.92
CA SER A 25 -4.04 7.84 -16.39
C SER A 25 -2.71 8.35 -16.97
N VAL A 26 -1.66 7.52 -16.89
CA VAL A 26 -0.30 7.88 -17.30
C VAL A 26 0.30 6.86 -18.26
N LYS A 27 1.09 7.31 -19.23
CA LYS A 27 1.83 6.43 -20.18
C LYS A 27 3.15 5.90 -19.63
N LYS A 28 3.69 6.54 -18.58
CA LYS A 28 4.94 6.17 -17.94
C LYS A 28 4.66 5.94 -16.48
N VAL A 29 5.20 4.85 -15.97
CA VAL A 29 5.21 4.55 -14.54
C VAL A 29 6.65 4.54 -14.02
N PRO A 30 6.88 4.96 -12.77
CA PRO A 30 5.89 5.57 -11.87
C PRO A 30 5.43 6.98 -12.34
N PRO A 31 4.27 7.49 -11.86
CA PRO A 31 3.88 8.89 -12.05
C PRO A 31 4.93 9.85 -11.47
N TYR A 32 5.02 11.08 -11.98
CA TYR A 32 6.04 12.07 -11.57
C TYR A 32 6.12 12.27 -10.05
N ASP A 33 4.97 12.38 -9.37
CA ASP A 33 4.90 12.61 -7.92
C ASP A 33 4.75 11.31 -7.10
N PHE A 34 5.13 10.16 -7.66
CA PHE A 34 4.93 8.85 -7.03
C PHE A 34 5.47 8.80 -5.61
N ASN A 35 6.72 9.21 -5.39
CA ASN A 35 7.35 9.12 -4.07
C ASN A 35 6.54 9.86 -3.00
N THR A 36 6.19 11.11 -3.28
CA THR A 36 5.45 11.96 -2.35
C THR A 36 4.04 11.44 -2.10
N GLN A 37 3.32 11.05 -3.15
CA GLN A 37 1.93 10.61 -3.03
C GLN A 37 1.83 9.22 -2.38
N PHE A 38 2.67 8.27 -2.79
CA PHE A 38 2.62 6.90 -2.27
C PHE A 38 3.04 6.84 -0.79
N ILE A 39 4.08 7.57 -0.37
CA ILE A 39 4.44 7.68 1.06
C ILE A 39 3.30 8.34 1.85
N LYS A 40 2.65 9.38 1.30
CA LYS A 40 1.52 10.04 1.95
C LYS A 40 0.36 9.07 2.17
N ASP A 41 0.08 8.20 1.21
CA ASP A 41 -0.95 7.17 1.32
C ASP A 41 -0.61 6.12 2.38
N LEU A 42 0.61 5.60 2.36
CA LEU A 42 1.11 4.68 3.38
C LEU A 42 1.09 5.31 4.79
N SER A 43 1.29 6.62 4.88
CA SER A 43 1.35 7.36 6.14
C SER A 43 -0.02 7.71 6.74
N ARG A 44 -1.15 7.47 6.05
CA ARG A 44 -2.49 7.83 6.54
C ARG A 44 -2.81 7.10 7.86
N ASP A 45 -3.31 7.83 8.86
CA ASP A 45 -3.54 7.28 10.21
C ASP A 45 -4.48 6.07 10.26
N ASN A 46 -5.42 5.96 9.32
CA ASN A 46 -6.40 4.88 9.24
C ASN A 46 -6.13 3.86 8.13
N VAL A 47 -4.92 3.88 7.59
CA VAL A 47 -4.34 2.75 6.86
C VAL A 47 -3.52 1.99 7.87
N SER A 48 -3.65 0.68 7.96
CA SER A 48 -2.76 -0.20 8.75
C SER A 48 -2.39 -1.46 7.99
N ASP A 49 -3.05 -1.71 6.86
CA ASP A 49 -2.84 -2.86 5.99
C ASP A 49 -2.66 -2.38 4.54
N LEU A 50 -1.80 -3.06 3.77
CA LEU A 50 -1.52 -2.67 2.38
C LEU A 50 -2.72 -2.86 1.45
N SER A 51 -3.62 -3.82 1.74
CA SER A 51 -4.86 -4.06 0.97
C SER A 51 -5.84 -2.87 1.03
N GLN A 52 -5.59 -1.90 1.91
CA GLN A 52 -6.33 -0.64 1.97
C GLN A 52 -5.83 0.40 0.97
N ILE A 53 -4.68 0.23 0.33
CA ILE A 53 -4.14 1.14 -0.68
C ILE A 53 -4.21 0.49 -2.05
N GLN A 54 -4.93 1.10 -2.99
CA GLN A 54 -5.02 0.63 -4.37
C GLN A 54 -4.76 1.78 -5.35
N TRP A 55 -3.61 1.73 -6.01
CA TRP A 55 -3.24 2.60 -7.11
C TRP A 55 -3.64 1.94 -8.43
N ILE A 56 -4.68 2.49 -9.06
CA ILE A 56 -5.29 1.93 -10.27
C ILE A 56 -4.75 2.67 -11.49
N PHE A 57 -4.13 1.95 -12.40
CA PHE A 57 -3.52 2.47 -13.61
C PHE A 57 -4.35 2.13 -14.84
N ASP A 58 -4.51 3.12 -15.71
CA ASP A 58 -5.17 3.00 -17.01
C ASP A 58 -4.31 2.15 -17.98
N GLY A 59 -4.68 0.88 -18.14
CA GLY A 59 -4.03 -0.09 -19.01
C GLY A 59 -4.10 0.26 -20.49
N ALA A 60 -5.10 1.05 -20.92
CA ALA A 60 -5.16 1.58 -22.27
C ALA A 60 -4.00 2.56 -22.59
N LYS A 61 -3.28 3.05 -21.58
CA LYS A 61 -2.02 3.79 -21.77
C LYS A 61 -0.81 2.89 -22.03
N SER A 62 -0.95 1.58 -21.80
CA SER A 62 0.05 0.53 -21.98
C SER A 62 1.43 0.95 -21.43
N PRO A 63 1.53 1.25 -20.12
CA PRO A 63 2.81 1.63 -19.53
C PRO A 63 3.81 0.47 -19.67
N PRO A 64 4.98 0.69 -20.30
CA PRO A 64 5.97 -0.36 -20.47
C PRO A 64 6.53 -0.79 -19.12
N ASP A 65 6.88 -2.07 -19.01
CA ASP A 65 7.60 -2.64 -17.87
C ASP A 65 6.93 -2.32 -16.52
N PHE A 66 5.60 -2.36 -16.49
CA PHE A 66 4.77 -1.84 -15.39
C PHE A 66 5.24 -2.28 -14.00
N ARG A 67 5.37 -3.60 -13.81
CA ARG A 67 5.76 -4.20 -12.53
C ARG A 67 7.18 -3.83 -12.11
N SER A 68 8.15 -4.02 -12.99
CA SER A 68 9.56 -3.74 -12.67
C SER A 68 9.79 -2.25 -12.40
N ASN A 69 9.17 -1.36 -13.17
CA ASN A 69 9.29 0.09 -12.96
C ASN A 69 8.72 0.54 -11.61
N LEU A 70 7.56 0.02 -11.21
CA LEU A 70 6.97 0.35 -9.90
C LEU A 70 7.76 -0.25 -8.74
N LEU A 71 8.22 -1.51 -8.84
CA LEU A 71 9.06 -2.11 -7.79
C LEU A 71 10.39 -1.39 -7.63
N ASN A 72 11.04 -0.99 -8.72
CA ASN A 72 12.26 -0.18 -8.67
C ASN A 72 12.01 1.19 -8.03
N ALA A 73 10.84 1.79 -8.30
CA ALA A 73 10.44 3.04 -7.66
C ALA A 73 10.25 2.85 -6.15
N VAL A 74 9.59 1.77 -5.72
CA VAL A 74 9.40 1.40 -4.30
C VAL A 74 10.74 1.17 -3.61
N ASP A 75 11.65 0.42 -4.23
CA ASP A 75 13.00 0.18 -3.71
C ASP A 75 13.79 1.49 -3.53
N SER A 76 13.53 2.50 -4.37
CA SER A 76 14.17 3.81 -4.30
C SER A 76 13.55 4.78 -3.27
N LEU A 77 12.43 4.43 -2.62
CA LEU A 77 11.72 5.34 -1.72
C LEU A 77 12.52 5.63 -0.44
N GLU A 78 12.62 6.90 -0.07
CA GLU A 78 13.02 7.29 1.28
C GLU A 78 11.80 7.19 2.21
N MET A 79 11.65 6.06 2.90
CA MET A 79 10.50 5.79 3.77
C MET A 79 10.82 6.17 5.22
N PRO A 80 9.94 6.92 5.91
CA PRO A 80 10.06 7.12 7.35
C PRO A 80 10.00 5.77 8.09
N SER A 81 10.82 5.59 9.13
CA SER A 81 10.84 4.36 9.94
C SER A 81 9.50 4.05 10.59
N THR A 82 8.68 5.09 10.88
CA THR A 82 7.32 4.95 11.39
C THR A 82 6.38 4.29 10.37
N VAL A 83 6.54 4.59 9.08
CA VAL A 83 5.79 3.94 7.99
C VAL A 83 6.22 2.48 7.86
N ILE A 84 7.52 2.20 7.90
CA ILE A 84 8.03 0.83 7.81
C ILE A 84 7.46 -0.01 8.97
N PHE A 85 7.64 0.47 10.20
CA PHE A 85 7.20 -0.23 11.41
C PHE A 85 5.70 -0.49 11.45
N LYS A 86 4.91 0.44 10.93
CA LYS A 86 3.46 0.33 10.87
C LYS A 86 2.97 -0.90 10.09
N PHE A 87 3.65 -1.28 9.01
CA PHE A 87 3.25 -2.42 8.18
C PHE A 87 4.00 -3.71 8.51
N THR A 88 5.23 -3.63 9.03
CA THR A 88 6.09 -4.80 9.21
C THR A 88 6.34 -5.16 10.68
N GLY A 89 6.09 -4.25 11.62
CA GLY A 89 6.54 -4.38 13.02
C GLY A 89 8.05 -4.25 13.21
N THR A 90 8.80 -3.89 12.16
CA THR A 90 10.27 -3.71 12.17
C THR A 90 10.65 -2.35 11.61
N THR A 91 11.90 -1.92 11.74
CA THR A 91 12.39 -0.71 11.05
C THR A 91 13.22 -1.03 9.81
N ASN A 92 13.20 -2.29 9.35
CA ASN A 92 13.94 -2.71 8.16
C ASN A 92 13.13 -2.39 6.91
N LYS A 93 13.63 -1.43 6.10
CA LYS A 93 12.99 -1.03 4.84
C LYS A 93 12.75 -2.23 3.91
N LYS A 94 13.65 -3.20 3.89
CA LYS A 94 13.54 -4.36 3.01
C LYS A 94 12.29 -5.19 3.31
N ASP A 95 11.89 -5.30 4.57
CA ASP A 95 10.68 -6.07 4.94
C ASP A 95 9.42 -5.44 4.30
N LEU A 96 9.34 -4.10 4.25
CA LEU A 96 8.21 -3.41 3.61
C LEU A 96 8.27 -3.51 2.08
N ILE A 97 9.47 -3.43 1.49
CA ILE A 97 9.64 -3.64 0.04
C ILE A 97 9.19 -5.06 -0.35
N ASP A 98 9.60 -6.07 0.42
CA ASP A 98 9.24 -7.47 0.17
C ASP A 98 7.73 -7.67 0.29
N LEU A 99 7.10 -7.10 1.32
CA LEU A 99 5.64 -7.12 1.50
C LEU A 99 4.89 -6.47 0.32
N ILE A 100 5.32 -5.28 -0.13
CA ILE A 100 4.73 -4.61 -1.30
C ILE A 100 4.94 -5.44 -2.57
N SER A 101 6.08 -6.12 -2.71
CA SER A 101 6.37 -6.99 -3.85
C SER A 101 5.50 -8.24 -3.87
N GLU A 102 5.24 -8.83 -2.69
CA GLU A 102 4.35 -9.99 -2.52
C GLU A 102 2.89 -9.62 -2.81
N GLN A 103 2.44 -8.44 -2.38
CA GLN A 103 1.08 -7.94 -2.58
C GLN A 103 0.96 -6.98 -3.78
N PHE A 104 1.90 -7.07 -4.74
CA PHE A 104 2.02 -6.09 -5.80
C PHE A 104 0.71 -5.85 -6.56
N GLU A 105 0.03 -6.92 -6.96
CA GLU A 105 -1.22 -6.85 -7.75
C GLU A 105 -2.42 -6.35 -6.92
N GLU A 106 -2.33 -6.36 -5.60
CA GLU A 106 -3.37 -5.78 -4.73
C GLU A 106 -3.19 -4.27 -4.57
N VAL A 107 -1.93 -3.81 -4.53
CA VAL A 107 -1.54 -2.41 -4.35
C VAL A 107 -1.53 -1.64 -5.66
N PHE A 108 -1.01 -2.23 -6.74
CA PHE A 108 -0.85 -1.62 -8.05
C PHE A 108 -1.64 -2.40 -9.10
N ILE A 109 -2.83 -1.90 -9.42
CA ILE A 109 -3.76 -2.56 -10.33
C ILE A 109 -3.64 -1.93 -11.70
N LEU A 110 -3.44 -2.74 -12.74
CA LEU A 110 -3.56 -2.31 -14.13
C LEU A 110 -4.94 -2.75 -14.67
N VAL A 111 -5.78 -1.81 -15.10
CA VAL A 111 -7.13 -2.10 -15.62
C VAL A 111 -7.19 -1.86 -17.12
N ASP A 112 -7.79 -2.81 -17.85
CA ASP A 112 -7.96 -2.74 -19.32
C ASP A 112 -9.10 -1.81 -19.76
#